data_AF-C7RJ13-F1
#
_entry.id   AF-C7RJ13-F1
#
_cell.length_a   1.000
_cell.length_b   1.000
_cell.length_c   1.000
_cell.angle_alpha   90.00
_cell.angle_beta   90.00
_cell.angle_gamma   90.00
#
_symmetry.space_group_name_H-M   'P 1'
#
loop_
_entity.id
_entity.type
_entity.pdbx_description
1 polymer ?
#
loop_
_entity_poly.entity_id
_entity_poly.type
_entity_poly.pdbx_seq_one_letter_code
_entity_poly.pdbx_strand_id
1 'polypeptide(L)'
;MGNSMKAAVVHELGKPLGLEEVPVPQPNENQVLVRIAATGICHTDLHAAKGDCPVKPQTPFIPGHEGVGTVAAVGRAARGVKEGDRVGIPWLHTARGHCPHSRTGWETLSGAHGALVTAESPKAFEQAFDRLRSRGTMALVGLPPGKMSPPIFDMVLKRITSRGSIFGTRQDLDEALAFAGSGSVSAHFSWNSLESLNDIFARMEDGKIDGRIVANLQ
;
A
#
# COMPACT_ATOMS: atom_id res chain seq x y z
N MET A 1 11.59 -39.98 -4.13
CA MET A 1 12.18 -38.73 -4.64
C MET A 1 13.48 -38.50 -3.88
N GLY A 2 14.47 -37.83 -4.47
CA GLY A 2 15.69 -37.48 -3.72
C GLY A 2 15.34 -36.65 -2.49
N ASN A 3 16.07 -36.86 -1.38
CA ASN A 3 15.84 -36.13 -0.13
C ASN A 3 16.39 -34.69 -0.17
N SER A 4 17.08 -34.31 -1.24
CA SER A 4 17.67 -32.98 -1.43
C SER A 4 17.23 -32.32 -2.75
N MET A 5 17.38 -31.00 -2.80
CA MET A 5 17.21 -30.15 -3.97
C MET A 5 18.33 -29.12 -4.03
N LYS A 6 18.71 -28.71 -5.23
CA LYS A 6 19.65 -27.61 -5.43
C LYS A 6 18.97 -26.26 -5.19
N ALA A 7 19.60 -25.38 -4.41
CA ALA A 7 19.10 -24.04 -4.14
C ALA A 7 20.22 -23.00 -4.13
N ALA A 8 19.87 -21.74 -4.39
CA ALA A 8 20.71 -20.58 -4.14
C ALA A 8 20.31 -19.97 -2.79
N VAL A 9 21.22 -19.95 -1.83
CA VAL A 9 20.94 -19.63 -0.43
C VAL A 9 21.67 -18.36 0.00
N VAL A 10 20.93 -17.44 0.63
CA VAL A 10 21.48 -16.23 1.27
C VAL A 10 21.78 -16.58 2.73
N HIS A 11 23.05 -16.83 3.04
CA HIS A 11 23.52 -17.08 4.41
C HIS A 11 23.76 -15.78 5.20
N GLU A 12 24.23 -14.75 4.50
CA GLU A 12 24.52 -13.44 5.06
C GLU A 12 24.07 -12.35 4.08
N LEU A 13 23.41 -11.31 4.59
CA LEU A 13 22.89 -10.22 3.78
C LEU A 13 24.04 -9.46 3.09
N GLY A 14 23.88 -9.18 1.79
CA GLY A 14 24.86 -8.46 0.98
C GLY A 14 26.06 -9.28 0.52
N LYS A 15 26.16 -10.57 0.88
CA LYS A 15 27.18 -11.50 0.36
C LYS A 15 26.66 -12.24 -0.89
N PRO A 16 27.56 -12.77 -1.74
CA PRO A 16 27.17 -13.68 -2.81
C PRO A 16 26.38 -14.89 -2.28
N LEU A 17 25.39 -15.34 -3.04
CA LEU A 17 24.58 -16.52 -2.68
C LEU A 17 25.43 -17.79 -2.81
N GLY A 18 25.23 -18.74 -1.89
CA GLY A 18 25.79 -20.08 -1.97
C GLY A 18 24.92 -20.99 -2.82
N LEU A 19 25.51 -21.77 -3.73
CA LEU A 19 24.81 -22.86 -4.41
C LEU A 19 25.04 -24.16 -3.65
N GLU A 20 23.97 -24.75 -3.12
CA GLU A 20 24.05 -25.92 -2.25
C GLU A 20 22.89 -26.89 -2.46
N GLU A 21 23.07 -28.12 -2.00
CA GLU A 21 22.00 -29.11 -1.89
C GLU A 21 21.35 -28.98 -0.52
N VAL A 22 20.06 -28.64 -0.49
CA VAL A 22 19.25 -28.49 0.73
C VAL A 22 18.17 -29.56 0.81
N PRO A 23 17.67 -29.93 1.99
CA PRO A 23 16.57 -30.89 2.09
C PRO A 23 15.31 -30.44 1.35
N VAL A 24 14.60 -31.37 0.71
CA VAL A 24 13.27 -31.08 0.15
C VAL A 24 12.29 -30.82 1.30
N PRO A 25 11.57 -29.68 1.32
CA PRO A 25 10.64 -29.37 2.39
C PRO A 25 9.43 -30.31 2.37
N GLN A 26 8.90 -30.63 3.55
CA GLN A 26 7.68 -31.42 3.71
C GLN A 26 6.48 -30.48 3.84
N PRO A 27 5.45 -30.57 2.98
CA PRO A 27 4.27 -29.74 3.10
C PRO A 27 3.46 -30.15 4.34
N ASN A 28 2.95 -29.17 5.09
CA ASN A 28 1.94 -29.43 6.11
C ASN A 28 0.58 -29.79 5.48
N GLU A 29 -0.41 -30.05 6.32
CA GLU A 29 -1.75 -30.50 5.90
C GLU A 29 -2.45 -29.55 4.91
N ASN A 30 -2.17 -28.25 4.96
CA ASN A 30 -2.80 -27.23 4.11
C ASN A 30 -1.87 -26.72 3.00
N GLN A 31 -0.70 -27.33 2.83
CA GLN A 31 0.30 -26.90 1.86
C GLN A 31 0.39 -27.86 0.67
N VAL A 32 1.01 -27.38 -0.39
CA VAL A 32 1.46 -28.22 -1.50
C VAL A 32 2.97 -28.07 -1.67
N LEU A 33 3.62 -29.16 -2.04
CA LEU A 33 5.00 -29.14 -2.50
C LEU A 33 5.00 -28.96 -4.01
N VAL A 34 5.75 -27.98 -4.51
CA VAL A 34 5.89 -27.72 -5.94
C VAL A 34 7.32 -28.01 -6.37
N ARG A 35 7.49 -28.86 -7.38
CA ARG A 35 8.76 -28.98 -8.10
C ARG A 35 8.86 -27.83 -9.07
N ILE A 36 9.68 -26.84 -8.72
CA ILE A 36 9.92 -25.66 -9.54
C ILE A 36 10.62 -26.07 -10.84
N ALA A 37 10.04 -25.65 -11.97
CA ALA A 37 10.61 -25.84 -13.31
C ALA A 37 11.42 -24.62 -13.75
N ALA A 38 10.95 -23.43 -13.38
CA ALA A 38 11.64 -22.16 -13.61
C ALA A 38 11.17 -21.11 -12.59
N THR A 39 11.98 -20.09 -12.34
CA THR A 39 11.58 -18.89 -11.59
C THR A 39 12.16 -17.66 -12.27
N GLY A 40 11.40 -16.57 -12.28
CA GLY A 40 11.95 -15.25 -12.60
C GLY A 40 13.00 -14.83 -11.57
N ILE A 41 13.92 -13.97 -12.01
CA ILE A 41 14.89 -13.27 -11.15
C ILE A 41 14.51 -11.80 -11.21
N CYS A 42 13.97 -11.30 -10.11
CA CYS A 42 13.47 -9.95 -10.01
C CYS A 42 14.43 -9.09 -9.18
N HIS A 43 14.41 -7.78 -9.40
CA HIS A 43 15.20 -6.85 -8.61
C HIS A 43 14.85 -6.89 -7.11
N THR A 44 13.61 -7.28 -6.78
CA THR A 44 13.18 -7.51 -5.40
C THR A 44 13.91 -8.68 -4.73
N ASP A 45 14.36 -9.69 -5.49
CA ASP A 45 15.19 -10.77 -4.93
C ASP A 45 16.57 -10.24 -4.52
N LEU A 46 17.14 -9.33 -5.31
CA LEU A 46 18.40 -8.65 -4.97
C LEU A 46 18.24 -7.78 -3.71
N HIS A 47 17.12 -7.06 -3.61
CA HIS A 47 16.83 -6.25 -2.42
C HIS A 47 16.69 -7.12 -1.15
N ALA A 48 15.98 -8.25 -1.26
CA ALA A 48 15.88 -9.21 -0.17
C ALA A 48 17.27 -9.74 0.23
N ALA A 49 18.10 -10.13 -0.73
CA ALA A 49 19.46 -10.63 -0.49
C ALA A 49 20.39 -9.57 0.13
N LYS A 50 20.21 -8.28 -0.19
CA LYS A 50 20.96 -7.17 0.41
C LYS A 50 20.42 -6.72 1.78
N GLY A 51 19.17 -7.07 2.10
CA GLY A 51 18.52 -6.65 3.33
C GLY A 51 18.09 -5.18 3.33
N ASP A 52 17.85 -4.59 2.16
CA ASP A 52 17.38 -3.22 1.99
C ASP A 52 15.86 -3.12 1.74
N CYS A 53 15.14 -4.26 1.74
CA CYS A 53 13.69 -4.29 1.82
C CYS A 53 13.17 -3.68 3.14
N PRO A 54 11.98 -3.07 3.16
CA PRO A 54 11.35 -2.57 4.39
C PRO A 54 11.22 -3.62 5.49
N VAL A 55 10.96 -4.87 5.09
CA VAL A 55 10.97 -6.04 5.96
C VAL A 55 12.19 -6.88 5.62
N LYS A 56 13.12 -6.99 6.58
CA LYS A 56 14.35 -7.76 6.39
C LYS A 56 14.08 -9.26 6.59
N PRO A 57 14.45 -10.12 5.62
CA PRO A 57 14.37 -11.57 5.81
C PRO A 57 15.33 -12.04 6.91
N GLN A 58 14.95 -13.12 7.59
CA GLN A 58 15.87 -13.84 8.47
C GLN A 58 16.75 -14.76 7.62
N THR A 59 18.07 -14.73 7.83
CA THR A 59 18.99 -15.66 7.19
C THR A 59 19.16 -16.95 8.00
N PRO A 60 19.42 -18.10 7.36
CA PRO A 60 19.50 -18.30 5.91
C PRO A 60 18.11 -18.37 5.23
N PHE A 61 18.01 -17.89 3.99
CA PHE A 61 16.79 -18.03 3.17
C PHE A 61 17.09 -18.24 1.68
N ILE A 62 16.10 -18.76 0.95
CA ILE A 62 16.12 -18.93 -0.52
C ILE A 62 15.21 -17.85 -1.13
N PRO A 63 15.73 -16.90 -1.92
CA PRO A 63 14.92 -15.89 -2.61
C PRO A 63 14.15 -16.49 -3.80
N GLY A 64 13.23 -15.71 -4.37
CA GLY A 64 12.40 -16.10 -5.51
C GLY A 64 10.91 -16.04 -5.19
N HIS A 65 10.15 -15.37 -6.05
CA HIS A 65 8.72 -15.12 -5.85
C HIS A 65 7.91 -15.12 -7.17
N GLU A 66 8.51 -15.68 -8.23
CA GLU A 66 8.00 -15.70 -9.60
C GLU A 66 8.13 -17.13 -10.18
N GLY A 67 7.82 -18.13 -9.37
CA GLY A 67 8.05 -19.54 -9.69
C GLY A 67 6.92 -20.16 -10.52
N VAL A 68 7.28 -21.06 -11.43
CA VAL A 68 6.34 -21.96 -12.12
C VAL A 68 6.82 -23.40 -12.00
N GLY A 69 5.90 -24.34 -11.86
CA GLY A 69 6.27 -25.73 -11.64
C GLY A 69 5.11 -26.71 -11.68
N THR A 70 5.36 -27.90 -11.14
CA THR A 70 4.39 -28.98 -11.05
C THR A 70 4.21 -29.39 -9.60
N VAL A 71 2.96 -29.58 -9.17
CA VAL A 71 2.65 -30.09 -7.82
C VAL A 71 3.23 -31.49 -7.66
N ALA A 72 4.10 -31.64 -6.66
CA ALA A 72 4.82 -32.88 -6.35
C ALA A 72 4.23 -33.63 -5.14
N ALA A 73 3.57 -32.93 -4.21
CA ALA A 73 2.83 -33.52 -3.11
C ALA A 73 1.75 -32.56 -2.62
N VAL A 74 0.66 -33.09 -2.05
CA VAL A 74 -0.47 -32.31 -1.52
C VAL A 74 -0.77 -32.73 -0.08
N GLY A 75 -0.83 -31.76 0.83
CA GLY A 75 -1.26 -31.98 2.20
C GLY A 75 -2.72 -32.42 2.28
N ARG A 76 -3.07 -33.25 3.27
CA ARG A 76 -4.41 -33.88 3.38
C ARG A 76 -5.60 -32.91 3.39
N ALA A 77 -5.40 -31.70 3.89
CA ALA A 77 -6.41 -30.65 4.02
C ALA A 77 -6.35 -29.59 2.91
N ALA A 78 -5.31 -29.61 2.06
CA ALA A 78 -5.23 -28.75 0.89
C ALA A 78 -6.34 -29.09 -0.12
N ARG A 79 -6.85 -28.07 -0.80
CA ARG A 79 -7.97 -28.15 -1.75
C ARG A 79 -7.66 -27.34 -3.00
N GLY A 80 -8.35 -27.64 -4.10
CA GLY A 80 -8.27 -26.86 -5.34
C GLY A 80 -7.08 -27.18 -6.26
N VAL A 81 -6.20 -28.09 -5.85
CA VAL A 81 -5.01 -28.54 -6.60
C VAL A 81 -4.74 -30.02 -6.32
N LYS A 82 -4.15 -30.73 -7.28
CA LYS A 82 -3.71 -32.13 -7.13
C LYS A 82 -2.28 -32.35 -7.65
N GLU A 83 -1.66 -33.45 -7.24
CA GLU A 83 -0.36 -33.86 -7.78
C GLU A 83 -0.38 -33.93 -9.31
N GLY A 84 0.68 -33.44 -9.95
CA GLY A 84 0.79 -33.34 -11.41
C GLY A 84 0.22 -32.05 -12.02
N ASP A 85 -0.55 -31.25 -11.28
CA ASP A 85 -1.04 -29.96 -11.79
C ASP A 85 0.12 -28.99 -12.03
N ARG A 86 0.00 -28.16 -13.09
CA ARG A 86 0.91 -27.05 -13.35
C ARG A 86 0.43 -25.82 -12.58
N VAL A 87 1.32 -25.19 -11.83
CA VAL A 87 1.01 -24.04 -10.98
C VAL A 87 2.02 -22.93 -11.14
N GLY A 88 1.57 -21.69 -10.98
CA GLY A 88 2.40 -20.51 -10.79
C GLY A 88 2.31 -20.05 -9.34
N ILE A 89 3.43 -19.55 -8.81
CA ILE A 89 3.56 -19.08 -7.43
C ILE A 89 3.75 -17.56 -7.50
N PRO A 90 2.72 -16.77 -7.13
CA PRO A 90 2.86 -15.32 -7.04
C PRO A 90 3.60 -14.93 -5.76
N TRP A 91 3.95 -13.66 -5.64
CA TRP A 91 4.66 -13.11 -4.49
C TRP A 91 3.94 -13.26 -3.13
N LEU A 92 2.62 -13.34 -3.13
CA LEU A 92 1.83 -13.44 -1.91
C LEU A 92 1.64 -14.91 -1.50
N HIS A 93 2.22 -15.32 -0.38
CA HIS A 93 2.06 -16.67 0.16
C HIS A 93 0.70 -16.90 0.83
N THR A 94 0.18 -15.93 1.60
CA THR A 94 -1.09 -16.07 2.32
C THR A 94 -1.76 -14.73 2.59
N ALA A 95 -3.08 -14.75 2.81
CA ALA A 95 -3.88 -13.60 3.21
C ALA A 95 -4.91 -14.01 4.26
N ARG A 96 -5.55 -13.02 4.91
CA ARG A 96 -6.58 -13.27 5.96
C ARG A 96 -7.73 -14.15 5.49
N GLY A 97 -8.06 -14.20 4.20
CA GLY A 97 -9.07 -15.10 3.64
C GLY A 97 -10.53 -14.74 3.98
N HIS A 98 -10.77 -13.88 4.97
CA HIS A 98 -12.11 -13.60 5.51
C HIS A 98 -12.62 -12.17 5.29
N CYS A 99 -11.79 -11.24 4.79
CA CYS A 99 -12.27 -9.89 4.45
C CYS A 99 -13.03 -9.89 3.10
N PRO A 100 -13.91 -8.91 2.83
CA PRO A 100 -14.69 -8.84 1.58
C PRO A 100 -13.82 -8.98 0.31
N HIS A 101 -12.64 -8.36 0.30
CA HIS A 101 -11.69 -8.48 -0.80
C HIS A 101 -11.10 -9.88 -0.93
N SER A 102 -10.63 -10.50 0.17
CA SER A 102 -10.09 -11.87 0.11
C SER A 102 -11.14 -12.89 -0.33
N ARG A 103 -12.40 -12.73 0.08
CA ARG A 103 -13.50 -13.63 -0.32
C ARG A 103 -13.84 -13.59 -1.81
N THR A 104 -13.38 -12.55 -2.51
CA THR A 104 -13.66 -12.32 -3.94
C THR A 104 -12.40 -12.45 -4.81
N GLY A 105 -11.29 -12.97 -4.26
CA GLY A 105 -10.03 -13.14 -4.99
C GLY A 105 -9.22 -11.84 -5.15
N TRP A 106 -9.51 -10.83 -4.32
CA TRP A 106 -8.85 -9.52 -4.31
C TRP A 106 -8.05 -9.29 -3.03
N GLU A 107 -7.49 -10.34 -2.43
CA GLU A 107 -6.75 -10.29 -1.18
C GLU A 107 -5.57 -9.32 -1.18
N THR A 108 -5.03 -8.96 -2.36
CA THR A 108 -4.01 -7.93 -2.53
C THR A 108 -4.53 -6.49 -2.39
N LEU A 109 -5.85 -6.28 -2.32
CA LEU A 109 -6.52 -4.97 -2.36
C LEU A 109 -7.20 -4.56 -1.04
N SER A 110 -6.80 -5.09 0.11
CA SER A 110 -7.34 -4.61 1.40
C SER A 110 -6.84 -3.19 1.75
N GLY A 111 -7.68 -2.32 2.33
CA GLY A 111 -7.34 -0.95 2.74
C GLY A 111 -8.30 0.12 2.18
N ALA A 112 -7.98 1.40 2.36
CA ALA A 112 -8.82 2.51 1.88
C ALA A 112 -8.73 2.66 0.35
N HIS A 113 -9.89 2.73 -0.32
CA HIS A 113 -9.96 2.87 -1.79
C HIS A 113 -9.52 4.24 -2.28
N GLY A 114 -9.83 5.28 -1.49
CA GLY A 114 -9.33 6.62 -1.74
C GLY A 114 -9.15 7.40 -0.45
N ALA A 115 -8.35 8.46 -0.54
CA ALA A 115 -8.11 9.39 0.55
C ALA A 115 -8.20 10.82 0.02
N LEU A 116 -8.95 11.68 0.71
CA LEU A 116 -8.98 13.12 0.45
C LEU A 116 -8.15 13.81 1.54
N VAL A 117 -7.05 14.44 1.15
CA VAL A 117 -6.11 15.08 2.09
C VAL A 117 -6.31 16.59 2.05
N THR A 118 -7.08 17.11 3.01
CA THR A 118 -7.36 18.55 3.15
C THR A 118 -6.52 19.23 4.24
N ALA A 119 -5.80 18.45 5.05
CA ALA A 119 -5.01 18.97 6.15
C ALA A 119 -3.68 19.57 5.67
N GLU A 120 -3.33 20.73 6.23
CA GLU A 120 -2.06 21.45 6.00
C GLU A 120 -0.91 20.83 6.83
N SER A 121 -0.68 19.52 6.71
CA SER A 121 0.33 18.80 7.49
C SER A 121 0.98 17.68 6.69
N PRO A 122 2.33 17.63 6.53
CA PRO A 122 3.01 16.53 5.84
C PRO A 122 2.65 15.16 6.42
N LYS A 123 2.38 15.07 7.72
CA LYS A 123 2.03 13.82 8.39
C LYS A 123 0.71 13.25 7.90
N ALA A 124 -0.26 14.09 7.55
CA ALA A 124 -1.54 13.65 7.01
C ALA A 124 -1.38 12.99 5.64
N PHE A 125 -0.42 13.46 4.83
CA PHE A 125 -0.12 12.88 3.51
C PHE A 125 0.53 11.50 3.66
N GLU A 126 1.48 11.34 4.58
CA GLU A 126 2.07 10.02 4.91
C GLU A 126 1.00 9.03 5.38
N GLN A 127 0.17 9.45 6.34
CA GLN A 127 -0.90 8.61 6.87
C GLN A 127 -1.90 8.21 5.80
N ALA A 128 -2.28 9.14 4.91
CA ALA A 128 -3.16 8.83 3.80
C ALA A 128 -2.54 7.77 2.89
N PHE A 129 -1.27 7.93 2.50
CA PHE A 129 -0.55 6.97 1.67
C PHE A 129 -0.50 5.56 2.31
N ASP A 130 -0.16 5.47 3.59
CA ASP A 130 -0.03 4.19 4.31
C ASP A 130 -1.35 3.42 4.43
N ARG A 131 -2.49 4.13 4.43
CA ARG A 131 -3.81 3.54 4.59
C ARG A 131 -4.45 3.14 3.26
N LEU A 132 -3.89 3.57 2.14
CA LEU A 132 -4.39 3.16 0.84
C LEU A 132 -4.15 1.67 0.60
N ARG A 133 -5.17 1.02 0.06
CA ARG A 133 -5.02 -0.32 -0.52
C ARG A 133 -4.20 -0.26 -1.81
N SER A 134 -3.83 -1.42 -2.33
CA SER A 134 -3.38 -1.54 -3.72
C SER A 134 -4.42 -0.96 -4.70
N ARG A 135 -3.95 -0.13 -5.63
CA ARG A 135 -4.73 0.67 -6.60
C ARG A 135 -5.55 1.78 -5.95
N GLY A 136 -5.23 2.18 -4.72
CA GLY A 136 -5.84 3.31 -4.06
C GLY A 136 -5.48 4.64 -4.70
N THR A 137 -6.35 5.64 -4.56
CA THR A 137 -6.10 7.00 -5.06
C THR A 137 -6.17 8.03 -3.95
N MET A 138 -5.16 8.88 -3.81
CA MET A 138 -5.25 10.07 -2.95
C MET A 138 -5.41 11.35 -3.77
N ALA A 139 -6.37 12.17 -3.37
CA ALA A 139 -6.55 13.54 -3.84
C ALA A 139 -5.92 14.50 -2.81
N LEU A 140 -4.92 15.26 -3.25
CA LEU A 140 -4.15 16.17 -2.42
C LEU A 140 -4.66 17.59 -2.59
N VAL A 141 -5.24 18.16 -1.54
CA VAL A 141 -5.81 19.51 -1.53
C VAL A 141 -4.99 20.45 -0.63
N GLY A 142 -4.53 19.97 0.53
CA GLY A 142 -3.66 20.75 1.42
C GLY A 142 -2.33 21.15 0.76
N LEU A 143 -1.72 22.23 1.23
CA LEU A 143 -0.47 22.81 0.73
C LEU A 143 0.56 23.06 1.88
N PRO A 144 0.94 22.03 2.65
CA PRO A 144 1.92 22.21 3.72
C PRO A 144 3.31 22.59 3.16
N PRO A 145 4.13 23.33 3.91
CA PRO A 145 5.52 23.55 3.53
C PRO A 145 6.28 22.21 3.48
N GLY A 146 7.21 22.08 2.53
CA GLY A 146 8.10 20.92 2.40
C GLY A 146 7.80 20.05 1.18
N LYS A 147 8.10 18.75 1.30
CA LYS A 147 7.94 17.77 0.21
C LYS A 147 7.28 16.50 0.73
N MET A 148 6.49 15.86 -0.12
CA MET A 148 6.13 14.45 0.07
C MET A 148 7.22 13.58 -0.55
N SER A 149 7.57 12.47 0.10
CA SER A 149 8.49 11.47 -0.44
C SER A 149 7.91 10.08 -0.19
N PRO A 150 6.92 9.64 -0.98
CA PRO A 150 6.32 8.33 -0.81
C PRO A 150 7.37 7.24 -1.07
N PRO A 151 7.41 6.15 -0.28
CA PRO A 151 8.33 5.05 -0.52
C PRO A 151 8.10 4.44 -1.92
N ILE A 152 9.13 4.45 -2.76
CA ILE A 152 9.05 3.98 -4.16
C ILE A 152 8.55 2.54 -4.22
N PHE A 153 9.06 1.68 -3.33
CA PHE A 153 8.67 0.27 -3.26
C PHE A 153 7.15 0.12 -3.07
N ASP A 154 6.59 0.80 -2.08
CA ASP A 154 5.15 0.77 -1.79
C ASP A 154 4.32 1.43 -2.91
N MET A 155 4.78 2.55 -3.45
CA MET A 155 4.10 3.27 -4.52
C MET A 155 3.92 2.36 -5.75
N VAL A 156 5.00 1.67 -6.15
CA VAL A 156 5.01 0.76 -7.29
C VAL A 156 4.24 -0.52 -6.98
N LEU A 157 4.54 -1.18 -5.86
CA LEU A 157 3.94 -2.46 -5.47
C LEU A 157 2.42 -2.34 -5.32
N LYS A 158 1.97 -1.30 -4.61
CA LYS A 158 0.54 -1.04 -4.41
C LYS A 158 -0.08 -0.37 -5.63
N ARG A 159 0.67 0.14 -6.61
CA ARG A 159 0.12 0.92 -7.75
C ARG A 159 -0.75 2.08 -7.28
N ILE A 160 -0.23 2.88 -6.35
CA ILE A 160 -0.97 4.04 -5.81
C ILE A 160 -1.04 5.14 -6.87
N THR A 161 -2.19 5.81 -6.97
CA THR A 161 -2.35 7.04 -7.74
C THR A 161 -2.39 8.23 -6.78
N SER A 162 -1.56 9.23 -7.03
CA SER A 162 -1.58 10.50 -6.30
C SER A 162 -1.91 11.63 -7.27
N ARG A 163 -2.89 12.45 -6.93
CA ARG A 163 -3.34 13.58 -7.76
C ARG A 163 -3.43 14.84 -6.93
N GLY A 164 -2.68 15.87 -7.32
CA GLY A 164 -2.90 17.22 -6.84
C GLY A 164 -4.22 17.77 -7.37
N SER A 165 -4.98 18.43 -6.50
CA SER A 165 -6.25 19.08 -6.84
C SER A 165 -6.29 20.46 -6.21
N ILE A 166 -6.18 21.49 -7.05
CA ILE A 166 -6.19 22.88 -6.62
C ILE A 166 -7.29 23.62 -7.37
N PHE A 167 -8.22 24.21 -6.61
CA PHE A 167 -9.36 24.97 -7.12
C PHE A 167 -10.19 24.21 -8.18
N GLY A 168 -11.09 24.94 -8.82
CA GLY A 168 -11.88 24.50 -9.95
C GLY A 168 -11.96 25.60 -11.00
N THR A 169 -12.67 25.31 -12.09
CA THR A 169 -13.07 26.27 -13.10
C THR A 169 -14.15 27.21 -12.58
N ARG A 170 -14.49 28.25 -13.36
CA ARG A 170 -15.64 29.12 -13.04
C ARG A 170 -16.96 28.36 -13.02
N GLN A 171 -17.10 27.39 -13.92
CA GLN A 171 -18.27 26.52 -13.94
C GLN A 171 -18.36 25.69 -12.65
N ASP A 172 -17.23 25.13 -12.18
CA ASP A 172 -17.21 24.38 -10.92
C ASP A 172 -17.63 25.28 -9.72
N LEU A 173 -17.25 26.57 -9.74
CA LEU A 173 -17.68 27.53 -8.73
C LEU A 173 -19.20 27.79 -8.79
N ASP A 174 -19.75 28.03 -9.98
CA ASP A 174 -21.18 28.27 -10.16
C ASP A 174 -22.00 27.06 -9.68
N GLU A 175 -21.56 25.84 -10.02
CA GLU A 175 -22.18 24.59 -9.57
C GLU A 175 -22.05 24.41 -8.05
N ALA A 176 -20.89 24.70 -7.46
CA ALA A 176 -20.68 24.62 -6.02
C ALA A 176 -21.55 25.61 -5.24
N LEU A 177 -21.70 26.84 -5.74
CA LEU A 177 -22.56 27.87 -5.14
C LEU A 177 -24.04 27.49 -5.26
N ALA A 178 -24.48 26.97 -6.41
CA ALA A 178 -25.84 26.47 -6.58
C ALA A 178 -26.12 25.29 -5.64
N PHE A 179 -25.16 24.38 -5.48
CA PHE A 179 -25.27 23.25 -4.55
C PHE A 179 -25.37 23.71 -3.09
N ALA A 180 -24.55 24.67 -2.67
CA ALA A 180 -24.66 25.28 -1.34
C ALA A 180 -25.98 26.05 -1.15
N GLY A 181 -26.41 26.82 -2.16
CA GLY A 181 -27.67 27.58 -2.16
C GLY A 181 -28.92 26.71 -2.08
N SER A 182 -28.84 25.45 -2.51
CA SER A 182 -29.92 24.46 -2.32
C SER A 182 -30.10 24.02 -0.85
N GLY A 183 -29.17 24.37 0.03
CA GLY A 183 -29.15 23.92 1.43
C GLY A 183 -28.60 22.50 1.63
N SER A 184 -28.12 21.84 0.57
CA SER A 184 -27.55 20.49 0.65
C SER A 184 -26.23 20.43 1.43
N VAL A 185 -25.54 21.57 1.57
CA VAL A 185 -24.31 21.73 2.34
C VAL A 185 -24.33 23.06 3.09
N SER A 186 -23.89 23.07 4.34
CA SER A 186 -23.71 24.26 5.16
C SER A 186 -22.26 24.40 5.61
N ALA A 187 -21.70 25.61 5.56
CA ALA A 187 -20.39 25.88 6.14
C ALA A 187 -20.49 26.01 7.67
N HIS A 188 -19.50 25.47 8.38
CA HIS A 188 -19.29 25.76 9.80
C HIS A 188 -18.36 26.98 9.91
N PHE A 189 -18.87 28.08 10.44
CA PHE A 189 -18.11 29.34 10.50
C PHE A 189 -18.50 30.23 11.67
N SER A 190 -17.65 31.22 11.95
CA SER A 190 -17.91 32.30 12.91
C SER A 190 -17.59 33.66 12.30
N TRP A 191 -18.35 34.68 12.69
CA TRP A 191 -18.11 36.06 12.28
C TRP A 191 -17.04 36.73 13.14
N ASN A 192 -16.16 37.52 12.52
CA ASN A 192 -15.24 38.45 13.20
C ASN A 192 -15.14 39.74 12.38
N SER A 193 -14.58 40.81 12.95
CA SER A 193 -14.29 42.03 12.18
C SER A 193 -12.91 41.98 11.53
N LEU A 194 -12.73 42.75 10.45
CA LEU A 194 -11.47 42.81 9.71
C LEU A 194 -10.30 43.33 10.58
N GLU A 195 -10.58 44.19 11.55
CA GLU A 195 -9.60 44.73 12.49
C GLU A 195 -8.97 43.66 13.39
N SER A 196 -9.62 42.50 13.54
CA SER A 196 -9.13 41.39 14.37
C SER A 196 -8.18 40.44 13.63
N LEU A 197 -7.74 40.78 12.42
CA LEU A 197 -7.00 39.87 11.53
C LEU A 197 -5.76 39.25 12.16
N ASN A 198 -4.99 40.02 12.95
CA ASN A 198 -3.78 39.51 13.60
C ASN A 198 -4.09 38.51 14.72
N ASP A 199 -5.16 38.71 15.49
CA ASP A 199 -5.63 37.72 16.49
C ASP A 199 -6.12 36.44 15.81
N ILE A 200 -6.85 36.59 14.70
CA ILE A 200 -7.33 35.48 13.87
C ILE A 200 -6.14 34.63 13.40
N PHE A 201 -5.07 35.25 12.89
CA PHE A 201 -3.88 34.53 12.46
C PHE A 201 -3.16 33.83 13.62
N ALA A 202 -2.98 34.49 14.77
CA ALA A 202 -2.36 33.86 15.94
C ALA A 202 -3.16 32.62 16.40
N ARG A 203 -4.49 32.70 16.42
CA ARG A 203 -5.36 31.55 16.75
C ARG A 203 -5.31 30.44 15.70
N MET A 204 -5.11 30.79 14.43
CA MET A 204 -4.95 29.83 13.34
C MET A 204 -3.65 29.04 13.50
N GLU A 205 -2.54 29.73 13.79
CA GLU A 205 -1.24 29.12 14.08
C GLU A 205 -1.31 28.19 15.29
N ASP A 206 -2.04 28.58 16.34
CA ASP A 206 -2.28 27.78 17.54
C ASP A 206 -3.28 26.62 17.33
N GLY A 207 -3.90 26.50 16.15
CA GLY A 207 -4.91 25.47 15.86
C GLY A 207 -6.21 25.64 16.67
N LYS A 208 -6.53 26.86 17.10
CA LYS A 208 -7.70 27.20 17.95
C LYS A 208 -8.92 27.68 17.15
N ILE A 209 -8.92 27.47 15.82
CA ILE A 209 -10.06 27.78 14.95
C ILE A 209 -10.77 26.49 14.60
N ASP A 210 -12.07 26.46 14.91
CA ASP A 210 -12.99 25.45 14.38
C ASP A 210 -13.74 26.05 13.17
N GLY A 211 -13.80 25.30 12.06
CA GLY A 211 -14.41 25.75 10.81
C GLY A 211 -13.68 26.90 10.10
N ARG A 212 -14.44 27.93 9.70
CA ARG A 212 -13.94 29.14 9.02
C ARG A 212 -14.25 30.40 9.82
N ILE A 213 -13.36 31.39 9.76
CA ILE A 213 -13.68 32.75 10.22
C ILE A 213 -14.06 33.58 8.99
N VAL A 214 -15.20 34.25 9.05
CA VAL A 214 -15.68 35.16 8.01
C VAL A 214 -15.58 36.59 8.54
N ALA A 215 -14.82 37.42 7.83
CA ALA A 215 -14.70 38.83 8.19
C ALA A 215 -15.95 39.58 7.75
N ASN A 216 -16.59 40.27 8.68
CA ASN A 216 -17.59 41.28 8.36
C ASN A 216 -16.86 42.54 7.87
N LEU A 217 -17.28 43.05 6.71
CA LEU A 217 -16.70 44.21 6.04
C LEU A 217 -17.59 45.47 6.17
N GLN A 218 -18.74 45.33 6.83
CA GLN A 218 -19.67 46.43 7.11
C GLN A 218 -19.38 47.11 8.44
#